data_AF-A0A7S4N3N5-F1
#
_entry.id   AF-A0A7S4N3N5-F1
#
_cell.length_a   1.000
_cell.length_b   1.000
_cell.length_c   1.000
_cell.angle_alpha   90.00
_cell.angle_beta   90.00
_cell.angle_gamma   90.00
#
_symmetry.space_group_name_H-M   'P 1'
#
loop_
_entity.id
_entity.type
_entity.pdbx_description
1 polymer ?
#
loop_
_entity_poly.entity_id
_entity_poly.type
_entity_poly.pdbx_seq_one_letter_code
_entity_poly.pdbx_strand_id
1 'polypeptide(L)'
;PSLAAAGFNVIWYPPPSASADSQGYLPGRWYEIPHKKELQRAIEQGEKFGIVSMVDVVLNHRTGSKISNQTFDWTRFEQPDWEEWAIVQNDWKCPPEEHLKYCP
;
A
#
# COMPACT_ATOMS: atom_id res chain seq x y z
N PRO A 1 13.62 7.10 -23.83
CA PRO A 1 13.63 7.54 -25.24
C PRO A 1 12.57 6.86 -26.13
N SER A 2 12.47 5.53 -26.13
CA SER A 2 11.56 4.80 -27.04
C SER A 2 10.07 5.07 -26.77
N LEU A 3 9.65 5.19 -25.51
CA LEU A 3 8.25 5.46 -25.16
C LEU A 3 7.77 6.83 -25.67
N ALA A 4 8.54 7.89 -25.40
CA ALA A 4 8.21 9.24 -25.89
C ALA A 4 8.22 9.32 -27.42
N ALA A 5 9.18 8.66 -28.07
CA ALA A 5 9.24 8.59 -29.53
C ALA A 5 8.05 7.85 -30.14
N ALA A 6 7.46 6.89 -29.42
CA ALA A 6 6.23 6.21 -29.80
C ALA A 6 4.95 7.02 -29.48
N GLY A 7 5.08 8.23 -28.93
CA GLY A 7 3.96 9.13 -28.62
C GLY A 7 3.34 8.95 -27.24
N PHE A 8 3.88 8.08 -26.38
CA PHE A 8 3.42 7.96 -25.00
C PHE A 8 3.90 9.15 -24.17
N ASN A 9 2.98 9.76 -23.41
CA ASN A 9 3.24 10.90 -22.53
C ASN A 9 2.90 10.63 -21.05
N VAL A 10 2.44 9.42 -20.71
CA VAL A 10 2.18 8.97 -19.33
C VAL A 10 2.73 7.56 -19.14
N ILE A 11 3.35 7.30 -17.98
CA ILE A 11 3.64 5.94 -17.50
C ILE A 11 2.80 5.69 -16.25
N TRP A 12 2.09 4.56 -16.22
CA TRP A 12 1.40 4.07 -15.03
C TRP A 12 2.26 2.99 -14.35
N TYR A 13 2.74 3.28 -13.15
CA TYR A 13 3.54 2.39 -12.32
C TYR A 13 2.66 1.51 -11.42
N PRO A 14 3.09 0.27 -11.11
CA PRO A 14 2.41 -0.59 -10.14
C PRO A 14 2.47 0.01 -8.72
N PRO A 15 1.70 -0.54 -7.75
CA PRO A 15 1.73 -0.08 -6.37
C PRO A 15 3.16 -0.14 -5.79
N PRO A 16 3.71 0.99 -5.28
CA PRO A 16 5.12 1.08 -4.92
C PRO A 16 5.39 0.76 -3.44
N SER A 17 4.33 0.71 -2.63
CA SER A 17 4.42 0.50 -1.19
C SER A 17 4.80 -0.95 -0.84
N ALA A 18 5.38 -1.14 0.33
CA ALA A 18 5.65 -2.46 0.88
C ALA A 18 4.36 -3.29 0.95
N SER A 19 4.43 -4.51 0.42
CA SER A 19 3.27 -5.37 0.21
C SER A 19 3.53 -6.81 0.65
N ALA A 20 2.46 -7.51 1.04
CA ALA A 20 2.52 -8.93 1.37
C ALA A 20 2.53 -9.84 0.12
N ASP A 21 2.19 -9.30 -1.05
CA ASP A 21 2.27 -9.97 -2.34
C ASP A 21 3.34 -9.34 -3.24
N SER A 22 3.74 -10.07 -4.29
CA SER A 22 4.74 -9.58 -5.25
C SER A 22 4.19 -8.56 -6.24
N GLN A 23 2.86 -8.45 -6.38
CA GLN A 23 2.22 -7.53 -7.33
C GLN A 23 1.92 -6.15 -6.73
N GLY A 24 2.02 -6.00 -5.40
CA GLY A 24 1.81 -4.73 -4.70
C GLY A 24 0.36 -4.49 -4.26
N TYR A 25 -0.57 -5.41 -4.53
CA TYR A 25 -1.99 -5.22 -4.24
C TYR A 25 -2.40 -5.65 -2.83
N LEU A 26 -1.48 -6.14 -1.98
CA LEU A 26 -1.72 -6.38 -0.56
C LEU A 26 -0.90 -5.43 0.34
N PRO A 27 -1.09 -4.09 0.21
CA PRO A 27 -0.22 -3.11 0.84
C PRO A 27 -0.32 -3.12 2.37
N GLY A 28 0.81 -2.97 3.05
CA GLY A 28 0.87 -2.86 4.51
C GLY A 28 1.34 -1.48 4.98
N ARG A 29 2.65 -1.23 4.92
CA ARG A 29 3.27 0.05 5.29
C ARG A 29 3.35 0.96 4.06
N TRP A 30 2.40 1.88 3.92
CA TRP A 30 2.26 2.75 2.74
C TRP A 30 3.47 3.64 2.48
N TYR A 31 4.11 4.13 3.55
CA TYR A 31 5.28 5.02 3.42
C TYR A 31 6.61 4.28 3.22
N GLU A 32 6.62 2.96 3.36
CA GLU A 32 7.77 2.15 3.03
C GLU A 32 7.74 1.83 1.53
N ILE A 33 8.73 2.33 0.79
CA ILE A 33 8.89 2.12 -0.66
C ILE A 33 10.18 1.32 -0.89
N PRO A 34 10.13 -0.03 -1.03
CA PRO A 34 11.35 -0.86 -1.08
C PRO A 34 12.33 -0.49 -2.20
N HIS A 35 11.81 -0.08 -3.37
CA HIS A 35 12.61 0.29 -4.55
C HIS A 35 12.58 1.80 -4.83
N LYS A 36 12.61 2.62 -3.77
CA LYS A 36 12.46 4.08 -3.86
C LYS A 36 13.47 4.71 -4.83
N LYS A 37 14.74 4.29 -4.79
CA LYS A 37 15.80 4.89 -5.63
C LYS A 37 15.60 4.55 -7.10
N GLU A 38 15.23 3.32 -7.41
CA GLU A 38 14.93 2.86 -8.77
C GLU A 38 13.70 3.59 -9.32
N LEU A 39 12.64 3.72 -8.52
CA LEU A 39 11.43 4.44 -8.88
C LEU A 39 11.72 5.93 -9.14
N GLN A 40 12.47 6.59 -8.26
CA GLN A 40 12.89 8.00 -8.44
C GLN A 40 13.67 8.17 -9.75
N ARG A 41 14.64 7.30 -10.03
CA ARG A 41 15.38 7.34 -11.29
C ARG A 41 14.46 7.13 -12.49
N ALA A 42 13.50 6.21 -12.42
CA ALA A 42 12.56 5.97 -13.52
C ALA A 42 11.69 7.22 -13.80
N ILE A 43 11.19 7.87 -12.75
CA ILE A 43 10.42 9.11 -12.83
C ILE A 43 11.28 10.22 -13.45
N GLU A 44 12.48 10.48 -12.90
CA GLU A 44 13.41 11.51 -13.40
C GLU A 44 13.79 11.29 -14.87
N GLN A 45 13.91 10.03 -15.32
CA GLN A 45 14.16 9.73 -16.72
C GLN A 45 12.93 10.00 -17.60
N GLY A 46 11.73 9.66 -17.14
CA GLY A 46 10.49 9.96 -17.86
C GLY A 46 10.28 11.46 -18.04
N GLU A 47 10.47 12.23 -16.97
CA GLU A 47 10.30 13.69 -16.95
C GLU A 47 11.20 14.40 -17.98
N LYS A 48 12.45 13.94 -18.16
CA LYS A 48 13.37 14.46 -19.19
C LYS A 48 12.84 14.35 -20.63
N PHE A 49 11.90 13.43 -20.88
CA PHE A 49 11.26 13.23 -22.18
C PHE A 49 9.80 13.71 -22.20
N GLY A 50 9.37 14.50 -21.21
CA GLY A 50 8.01 15.03 -21.12
C GLY A 50 6.95 13.96 -20.79
N ILE A 51 7.36 12.83 -20.21
CA ILE A 51 6.45 11.78 -19.76
C ILE A 51 6.05 12.04 -18.30
N VAL A 52 4.75 12.08 -18.04
CA VAL A 52 4.17 12.18 -16.69
C VAL A 52 4.18 10.81 -16.02
N SER A 53 4.51 10.78 -14.74
CA SER A 53 4.46 9.56 -13.92
C SER A 53 3.17 9.49 -13.11
N MET A 54 2.44 8.38 -13.24
CA MET A 54 1.24 8.07 -12.46
C MET A 54 1.45 6.74 -11.72
N VAL A 55 0.84 6.57 -10.56
CA VAL A 55 1.03 5.38 -9.73
C VAL A 55 -0.30 4.77 -9.34
N ASP A 56 -0.34 3.44 -9.27
CA ASP A 56 -1.45 2.73 -8.63
C ASP A 56 -1.39 2.90 -7.11
N VAL A 57 -2.51 3.29 -6.50
CA VAL A 57 -2.63 3.46 -5.05
C VAL A 57 -3.78 2.60 -4.55
N VAL A 58 -3.45 1.56 -3.79
CA VAL A 58 -4.42 0.62 -3.23
C VAL A 58 -4.84 1.10 -1.84
N LEU A 59 -6.00 1.76 -1.78
CA LEU A 59 -6.57 2.34 -0.54
C LEU A 59 -7.72 1.51 0.05
N ASN A 60 -8.38 0.68 -0.76
CA ASN A 60 -9.60 -0.03 -0.40
C ASN A 60 -9.38 -1.08 0.70
N HIS A 61 -8.21 -1.72 0.73
CA HIS A 61 -7.85 -2.71 1.73
C HIS A 61 -6.38 -2.56 2.12
N ARG A 62 -6.02 -3.13 3.26
CA ARG A 62 -4.69 -3.05 3.84
C ARG A 62 -4.36 -4.33 4.61
N THR A 63 -3.09 -4.72 4.62
CA THR A 63 -2.59 -5.83 5.42
C THR A 63 -2.03 -5.34 6.76
N GLY A 64 -2.33 -6.04 7.84
CA GLY A 64 -1.72 -5.76 9.13
C GLY A 64 -0.21 -5.94 9.05
N SER A 65 0.56 -4.98 9.56
CA SER A 65 2.02 -5.01 9.55
C SER A 65 2.61 -5.61 10.81
N LYS A 66 1.77 -5.84 11.84
CA LYS A 66 2.17 -6.40 13.13
C LYS A 66 1.03 -7.17 13.79
N ILE A 67 1.40 -8.18 14.58
CA ILE A 67 0.46 -8.92 15.43
C ILE A 67 0.03 -8.04 16.61
N SER A 68 -1.29 -7.92 16.83
CA SER A 68 -1.85 -7.25 17.99
C SER A 68 -1.76 -8.14 19.24
N ASN A 69 -1.50 -7.52 20.40
CA ASN A 69 -1.59 -8.20 21.69
C ASN A 69 -3.04 -8.37 22.18
N GLN A 70 -4.01 -7.70 21.52
CA GLN A 70 -5.43 -7.78 21.85
C GLN A 70 -6.09 -8.93 21.09
N THR A 71 -5.90 -8.97 19.77
CA THR A 71 -6.53 -9.98 18.91
C THR A 71 -5.65 -11.18 18.60
N PHE A 72 -4.34 -11.12 18.93
CA PHE A 72 -3.34 -12.15 18.60
C PHE A 72 -3.21 -12.47 17.09
N ASP A 73 -3.59 -11.54 16.21
CA ASP A 73 -3.52 -11.66 14.75
C ASP A 73 -2.94 -10.37 14.13
N TRP A 74 -2.65 -10.35 12.82
CA TRP A 74 -2.19 -9.24 12.00
C TRP A 74 -3.29 -8.18 11.82
N THR A 75 -3.55 -7.43 12.89
CA THR A 75 -4.64 -6.45 13.02
C THR A 75 -4.13 -5.06 13.38
N ARG A 76 -2.81 -4.90 13.53
CA ARG A 76 -2.17 -3.61 13.74
C ARG A 76 -1.49 -3.13 12.46
N PHE A 77 -1.70 -1.87 12.12
CA PHE A 77 -1.21 -1.27 10.89
C PHE A 77 -0.24 -0.14 11.21
N GLU A 78 0.91 -0.09 10.56
CA GLU A 78 1.93 0.94 10.79
C GLU A 78 2.19 1.74 9.51
N GLN A 79 2.49 3.03 9.63
CA GLN A 79 2.89 3.90 8.51
C GLN A 79 1.86 4.00 7.35
N PRO A 80 0.69 4.62 7.56
CA PRO A 80 0.26 5.33 8.78
C PRO A 80 -0.26 4.38 9.87
N ASP A 81 -0.13 4.81 11.12
CA ASP A 81 -0.49 3.98 12.26
C ASP A 81 -2.00 3.94 12.44
N TRP A 82 -2.58 2.75 12.32
CA TRP A 82 -3.95 2.44 12.69
C TRP A 82 -3.96 1.24 13.63
N GLU A 83 -4.88 1.30 14.58
CA GLU A 83 -5.11 0.23 15.53
C GLU A 83 -6.36 -0.55 15.10
N GLU A 84 -6.89 -1.39 15.99
CA GLU A 84 -7.96 -2.33 15.68
C GLU A 84 -9.28 -1.65 15.27
N TRP A 85 -9.49 -0.38 15.61
CA TRP A 85 -10.65 0.43 15.18
C TRP A 85 -10.78 0.54 13.64
N ALA A 86 -9.68 0.34 12.89
CA ALA A 86 -9.68 0.41 11.44
C ALA A 86 -10.17 -0.89 10.77
N ILE A 87 -10.47 -1.93 11.55
CA ILE A 87 -10.99 -3.21 11.07
C ILE A 87 -12.49 -3.09 10.87
N VAL A 88 -12.97 -3.60 9.73
CA VAL A 88 -14.39 -3.55 9.39
C VAL A 88 -15.23 -4.41 10.34
N GLN A 89 -16.47 -3.98 10.57
CA GLN A 89 -17.37 -4.71 11.44
C GLN A 89 -17.62 -6.15 10.94
N ASN A 90 -17.63 -7.11 11.87
CA ASN A 90 -17.80 -8.54 11.61
C ASN A 90 -16.66 -9.21 10.82
N ASP A 91 -15.46 -8.61 10.78
CA ASP A 91 -14.26 -9.35 10.39
C ASP A 91 -14.04 -10.51 11.38
N TRP A 92 -13.68 -11.70 10.89
CA TRP A 92 -13.47 -12.87 11.76
C TRP A 92 -12.29 -12.68 12.72
N LYS A 93 -11.36 -11.77 12.41
CA LYS A 93 -10.28 -11.34 13.32
C LYS A 93 -10.75 -10.41 14.42
N CYS A 94 -11.98 -9.91 14.32
CA CYS A 94 -12.66 -9.15 15.35
C CYS A 94 -14.08 -9.71 15.60
N PRO A 95 -14.19 -10.86 16.29
CA PRO A 95 -15.46 -11.56 16.42
C PRO A 95 -16.52 -10.73 17.16
N PRO A 96 -17.82 -10.87 16.79
CA PRO A 96 -18.91 -10.04 17.32
C PRO A 96 -19.06 -10.04 18.84
N GLU A 97 -18.70 -11.14 19.50
CA GLU A 97 -18.79 -11.30 20.96
C GLU A 97 -17.77 -10.44 21.72
N GLU A 98 -16.70 -9.99 21.05
CA GLU A 98 -15.62 -9.19 21.62
C GLU A 98 -15.40 -7.85 20.88
N HIS A 99 -16.24 -7.54 19.89
CA HIS A 99 -16.10 -6.37 19.02
C HIS A 99 -16.07 -5.06 19.80
N LEU A 100 -16.97 -4.89 20.79
CA LEU A 100 -16.99 -3.71 21.66
C LEU A 100 -15.78 -3.62 22.61
N LYS A 101 -15.01 -4.71 22.76
CA LYS A 101 -13.85 -4.78 23.65
C LYS A 101 -12.53 -4.52 22.92
N TYR A 102 -12.41 -4.95 21.66
CA TYR A 102 -11.13 -4.92 20.93
C TYR A 102 -11.16 -4.16 19.59
N CYS A 103 -12.31 -3.95 18.95
CA CYS A 103 -12.43 -3.12 17.73
C CYS A 103 -13.64 -2.19 17.84
N PRO A 104 -13.57 -1.15 18.69
CA PRO A 104 -14.67 -0.21 18.90
C PRO A 104 -14.98 0.63 17.66
#